data_AF-A0A359LRN1-F1
#
_entry.id   AF-A0A359LRN1-F1
#
_cell.length_a   1.000
_cell.length_b   1.000
_cell.length_c   1.000
_cell.angle_alpha   90.00
_cell.angle_beta   90.00
_cell.angle_gamma   90.00
#
_symmetry.space_group_name_H-M   'P 1'
#
loop_
_entity.id
_entity.type
_entity.pdbx_description
1 polymer ?
#
loop_
_entity_poly.entity_id
_entity_poly.type
_entity_poly.pdbx_seq_one_letter_code
_entity_poly.pdbx_strand_id
1 'polypeptide(L)'
;DGNDVLAVHSAARRAVAHAREGLGPYLIECKTFRMTGHSAHDGAAYVPKHLWAEWEAKDPIRRLEQSMVERGWAAPAEINAI
;
A
#
# COMPACT_ATOMS: atom_id res chain seq x y z
N ASP A 1 4.23 6.95 -2.44
CA ASP A 1 4.28 5.49 -2.66
C ASP A 1 2.97 4.92 -2.11
N GLY A 2 2.12 4.35 -2.97
CA GLY A 2 0.84 3.80 -2.56
C GLY A 2 0.94 2.43 -1.85
N ASN A 3 2.11 1.78 -1.92
CA ASN A 3 2.37 0.51 -1.25
C ASN A 3 3.16 0.67 0.06
N ASP A 4 3.44 1.90 0.49
CA ASP A 4 3.97 2.20 1.82
C ASP A 4 2.81 2.63 2.74
N VAL A 5 2.35 1.69 3.57
CA VAL A 5 1.20 1.91 4.46
C VAL A 5 1.42 3.07 5.42
N LEU A 6 2.64 3.24 5.94
CA LEU A 6 2.96 4.31 6.89
C LEU A 6 3.00 5.67 6.18
N ALA A 7 3.54 5.74 4.96
CA ALA A 7 3.54 6.95 4.15
C ALA A 7 2.11 7.37 3.75
N VAL A 8 1.28 6.42 3.31
CA VAL A 8 -0.13 6.66 2.96
C VAL A 8 -0.90 7.15 4.19
N HIS A 9 -0.76 6.49 5.33
CA HIS A 9 -1.41 6.91 6.58
C HIS A 9 -0.97 8.32 7.00
N SER A 10 0.32 8.63 6.92
CA SER A 10 0.87 9.94 7.25
C SER A 10 0.33 11.04 6.32
N ALA A 11 0.30 10.79 5.00
CA ALA A 11 -0.25 11.72 4.02
C ALA A 11 -1.75 11.95 4.22
N ALA A 12 -2.51 10.88 4.42
CA ALA A 12 -3.95 10.95 4.69
C ALA A 12 -4.24 11.72 5.98
N ARG A 13 -3.51 11.47 7.07
CA ARG A 13 -3.68 12.19 8.34
C ARG A 13 -3.48 13.70 8.18
N ARG A 14 -2.46 14.13 7.43
CA ARG A 14 -2.23 15.56 7.17
C ARG A 14 -3.36 16.17 6.35
N ALA A 15 -3.76 15.52 5.25
CA ALA A 15 -4.84 16.00 4.39
C ALA A 15 -6.18 16.11 5.14
N VAL A 16 -6.49 15.13 5.99
CA VAL A 16 -7.71 15.14 6.81
C VAL A 16 -7.65 16.27 7.84
N ALA A 17 -6.52 16.48 8.52
CA ALA A 17 -6.37 17.58 9.48
C ALA A 17 -6.58 18.95 8.78
N HIS A 18 -5.91 19.16 7.65
CA HIS A 18 -6.05 20.38 6.84
C HIS A 18 -7.50 20.65 6.41
N ALA A 19 -8.20 19.62 5.92
CA ALA A 19 -9.61 19.76 5.53
C ALA A 19 -10.51 20.08 6.74
N ARG A 20 -10.24 19.48 7.91
CA ARG A 20 -10.98 19.73 9.15
C ARG A 20 -10.76 21.14 9.71
N GLU A 21 -9.59 21.74 9.46
CA GLU A 21 -9.28 23.12 9.80
C GLU A 21 -9.94 24.14 8.84
N GLY A 22 -10.69 23.68 7.84
CA GLY A 22 -11.39 24.54 6.88
C GLY A 22 -10.48 25.13 5.80
N LEU A 23 -9.27 24.58 5.64
CA LEU A 23 -8.25 25.10 4.72
C LEU A 23 -8.42 24.59 3.27
N GLY A 24 -9.53 23.90 2.98
CA GLY A 24 -9.87 23.38 1.66
C GLY A 24 -9.46 21.92 1.41
N PRO A 25 -9.64 21.43 0.18
CA PRO A 25 -9.42 20.03 -0.16
C PRO A 25 -7.94 19.69 -0.43
N TYR A 26 -7.62 18.39 -0.35
CA TYR A 26 -6.37 17.79 -0.80
C TYR A 26 -6.67 16.72 -1.87
N LEU A 27 -5.76 16.55 -2.82
CA LEU A 27 -5.71 15.38 -3.68
C LEU A 27 -4.51 14.51 -3.26
N ILE A 28 -4.73 13.23 -3.02
CA ILE A 28 -3.67 12.26 -2.75
C ILE A 28 -3.65 11.22 -3.86
N GLU A 29 -2.54 11.11 -4.58
CA GLU A 29 -2.30 10.05 -5.56
C GLU A 29 -1.54 8.87 -4.90
N CYS A 30 -2.24 7.77 -4.66
CA CYS A 30 -1.65 6.53 -4.16
C CYS A 30 -1.20 5.65 -5.33
N LYS A 31 0.02 5.90 -5.85
CA LYS A 31 0.61 5.10 -6.93
C LYS A 31 0.82 3.64 -6.47
N THR A 32 0.05 2.72 -7.03
CA THR A 32 0.06 1.28 -6.73
C THR A 32 -0.11 0.47 -8.02
N PHE A 33 -0.19 -0.86 -7.91
CA PHE A 33 -0.37 -1.77 -9.02
C PHE A 33 -1.37 -2.86 -8.69
N ARG A 34 -2.23 -3.15 -9.65
CA ARG A 34 -3.26 -4.19 -9.52
C ARG A 34 -2.63 -5.54 -9.82
N MET A 35 -2.39 -6.33 -8.79
CA MET A 35 -1.75 -7.67 -8.87
C MET A 35 -2.62 -8.76 -9.53
N THR A 36 -3.80 -8.39 -10.05
CA THR A 36 -4.72 -9.29 -10.75
C THR A 36 -5.31 -8.61 -12.00
N GLY A 37 -6.05 -9.37 -12.81
CA GLY A 37 -6.86 -8.80 -13.88
C GLY A 37 -7.92 -7.81 -13.40
N HIS A 38 -8.51 -7.08 -14.34
CA HIS A 38 -9.51 -6.06 -14.03
C HIS A 38 -10.75 -6.64 -13.34
N SER A 39 -11.09 -7.87 -13.68
CA SER A 39 -12.19 -8.64 -13.09
C SER A 39 -11.86 -10.13 -13.15
N ALA A 40 -12.72 -10.97 -12.58
CA ALA A 40 -12.52 -12.42 -12.52
C ALA A 40 -12.30 -13.09 -13.90
N HIS A 41 -12.85 -12.51 -14.97
CA HIS A 41 -12.73 -13.05 -16.34
C HIS A 41 -11.55 -12.46 -17.12
N ASP A 42 -10.85 -11.46 -16.56
CA ASP A 42 -9.71 -10.82 -17.21
C ASP A 42 -8.42 -11.51 -16.78
N GLY A 43 -7.75 -12.19 -17.71
CA GLY A 43 -6.45 -12.82 -17.49
C GLY A 43 -5.26 -11.86 -17.50
N ALA A 44 -5.48 -10.55 -17.68
CA ALA A 44 -4.45 -9.52 -17.71
C ALA A 44 -3.35 -9.72 -18.77
N ALA A 45 -3.66 -10.39 -19.89
CA ALA A 45 -2.68 -10.71 -20.93
C ALA A 45 -2.04 -9.47 -21.60
N TYR A 46 -2.69 -8.32 -21.48
CA TYR A 46 -2.18 -7.02 -21.95
C TYR A 46 -1.14 -6.38 -21.03
N VAL A 47 -0.94 -6.92 -19.82
CA VAL A 47 0.00 -6.36 -18.85
C VAL A 47 1.40 -6.94 -19.09
N PRO A 48 2.43 -6.11 -19.27
CA PRO A 48 3.81 -6.56 -19.44
C PRO A 48 4.28 -7.47 -18.30
N LYS A 49 4.83 -8.64 -18.63
CA LYS A 49 5.19 -9.68 -17.66
C LYS A 49 6.18 -9.23 -16.57
N HIS A 50 7.09 -8.32 -16.89
CA HIS A 50 8.10 -7.84 -15.94
C HIS A 50 7.50 -7.00 -14.81
N LEU A 51 6.37 -6.34 -15.04
CA LEU A 51 5.73 -5.49 -14.03
C LEU A 51 5.24 -6.30 -12.85
N TRP A 52 4.77 -7.53 -13.05
CA TRP A 52 4.34 -8.40 -11.95
C TRP A 52 5.45 -8.62 -10.93
N ALA A 53 6.65 -8.99 -11.39
CA ALA A 53 7.80 -9.19 -10.51
C ALA A 53 8.27 -7.89 -9.86
N GLU A 54 8.28 -6.77 -10.60
CA GLU A 54 8.64 -5.46 -10.05
C GLU A 54 7.70 -5.03 -8.91
N TRP A 55 6.40 -5.23 -9.09
CA TRP A 55 5.39 -4.80 -8.13
C TRP A 55 5.14 -5.80 -7.01
N GLU A 56 5.40 -7.09 -7.23
CA GLU A 56 5.44 -8.11 -6.17
C GLU A 56 6.54 -7.80 -5.15
N ALA A 57 7.71 -7.33 -5.61
CA ALA A 57 8.78 -6.87 -4.71
C ALA A 57 8.38 -5.65 -3.87
N LYS A 58 7.29 -4.97 -4.23
CA LYS A 58 6.73 -3.80 -3.53
C LYS A 58 5.43 -4.14 -2.81
N ASP A 59 5.18 -5.41 -2.48
CA ASP A 59 3.97 -5.83 -1.75
C ASP A 59 3.80 -5.04 -0.44
N PRO A 60 2.69 -4.30 -0.28
CA PRO A 60 2.47 -3.47 0.91
C PRO A 60 2.33 -4.26 2.21
N ILE A 61 1.84 -5.51 2.14
CA ILE A 61 1.68 -6.38 3.30
C ILE A 61 3.06 -6.81 3.79
N ARG A 62 3.87 -7.42 2.91
CA ARG A 62 5.23 -7.86 3.25
C ARG A 62 6.09 -6.72 3.78
N ARG A 63 5.99 -5.53 3.17
CA ARG A 63 6.72 -4.33 3.63
C ARG A 63 6.28 -3.87 5.02
N LEU A 64 4.98 -3.89 5.29
CA LEU A 64 4.47 -3.52 6.62
C LEU A 64 4.90 -4.54 7.68
N GLU A 65 4.79 -5.83 7.39
CA GLU A 65 5.24 -6.91 8.29
C GLU A 65 6.70 -6.74 8.68
N GLN A 66 7.58 -6.52 7.69
CA GLN A 66 9.00 -6.25 7.93
C GLN A 66 9.19 -5.02 8.83
N SER A 67 8.50 -3.91 8.54
CA SER A 67 8.61 -2.70 9.35
C SER A 67 8.10 -2.89 10.78
N MET A 68 7.03 -3.68 10.98
CA MET A 68 6.52 -4.00 12.31
C MET A 68 7.53 -4.79 13.14
N VAL A 69 8.19 -5.78 12.54
CA VAL A 69 9.21 -6.60 13.19
C VAL A 69 10.46 -5.75 13.51
N GLU A 70 10.96 -4.98 12.54
CA GLU A 70 12.14 -4.10 12.72
C GLU A 70 11.93 -3.06 13.83
N ARG A 71 10.70 -2.58 14.00
CA ARG A 71 10.34 -1.58 15.03
C ARG A 71 9.93 -2.20 16.36
N GLY A 72 9.86 -3.54 16.44
CA GLY A 72 9.43 -4.25 17.64
C GLY A 72 7.95 -4.05 17.98
N TRP A 73 7.10 -3.75 16.99
CA TRP A 73 5.66 -3.60 17.19
C TRP A 73 4.92 -4.94 17.27
N ALA A 74 5.46 -5.96 16.60
CA ALA A 74 4.96 -7.33 16.66
C ALA A 74 6.09 -8.31 16.35
N ALA A 75 6.05 -9.49 16.97
CA ALA A 75 6.89 -10.61 16.61
C ALA A 75 6.34 -11.33 15.36
N PRO A 76 7.19 -12.01 14.56
CA PRO A 76 6.73 -12.79 13.41
C PRO A 76 5.64 -13.83 13.75
N ALA A 77 5.70 -14.42 14.95
CA ALA A 77 4.70 -15.39 15.40
C ALA A 77 3.31 -14.76 15.63
N GLU A 78 3.26 -13.50 16.05
CA GLU A 78 1.99 -12.78 16.27
C GLU A 78 1.36 -12.39 14.93
N ILE A 79 2.19 -11.98 13.95
CA ILE A 79 1.74 -11.67 12.60
C ILE A 79 1.16 -12.92 11.93
N ASN A 80 1.87 -14.05 11.99
CA ASN A 80 1.44 -15.32 11.37
C ASN A 80 0.20 -15.96 12.03
N ALA A 81 -0.22 -15.48 13.20
CA ALA A 81 -1.38 -16.01 13.92
C ALA A 81 -2.72 -15.37 13.50
N ILE A 82 -2.69 -14.36 12.63
CA ILE A 82 -3.85 -13.63 12.08
C ILE A 82 -4.12 -14.14 10.66
#